data_AF-A0A537GWI5-F1
#
_entry.id   AF-A0A537GWI5-F1
#
_cell.length_a   1.000
_cell.length_b   1.000
_cell.length_c   1.000
_cell.angle_alpha   90.00
_cell.angle_beta   90.00
_cell.angle_gamma   90.00
#
_symmetry.space_group_name_H-M   'P 1'
#
loop_
_entity.id
_entity.type
_entity.pdbx_description
1 polymer ?
#
loop_
_entity_poly.entity_id
_entity_poly.type
_entity_poly.pdbx_seq_one_letter_code
_entity_poly.pdbx_strand_id
1 'polypeptide(L)' 'MCWLGKLWIPGLFNGEHCFTIEALDEKGVRFVQHERFTGLLVPFMAKSLDRDTKRGFEEMNRALKERAERAY' A
#
# COMPACT_ATOMS: atom_id res chain seq x y z
N MET A 1 -9.01 6.18 -3.59
CA MET A 1 -9.82 5.68 -2.46
C MET A 1 -8.92 5.50 -1.27
N CYS A 2 -9.27 6.06 -0.11
CA CYS A 2 -8.50 5.92 1.11
C CYS A 2 -9.39 5.31 2.20
N TRP A 3 -8.86 4.38 2.98
CA TRP A 3 -9.52 3.85 4.17
C TRP A 3 -8.55 3.71 5.33
N LEU A 4 -9.06 3.87 6.54
CA LEU A 4 -8.30 3.71 7.77
C LEU A 4 -8.47 2.28 8.30
N GLY A 5 -7.44 1.45 8.13
CA GLY A 5 -7.32 0.16 8.78
C GLY A 5 -6.90 0.33 10.24
N LYS A 6 -7.69 -0.21 11.17
CA LYS A 6 -7.31 -0.31 12.59
C LYS A 6 -6.81 -1.73 12.83
N LEU A 7 -5.52 -1.91 13.10
CA LEU A 7 -4.97 -3.23 13.42
C LEU A 7 -4.89 -3.38 14.94
N TRP A 8 -5.52 -4.44 15.47
CA TRP A 8 -5.46 -4.89 16.87
C TRP A 8 -6.12 -3.98 17.91
N ILE A 9 -5.69 -2.73 18.10
CA ILE A 9 -6.24 -1.81 19.12
C ILE A 9 -6.19 -0.37 18.59
N PRO A 10 -7.29 0.41 18.64
CA PRO A 10 -7.29 1.81 18.24
C PRO A 10 -6.18 2.61 18.93
N GLY A 11 -5.30 3.27 18.16
CA GLY A 11 -4.22 4.10 18.69
C GLY A 11 -2.87 3.40 18.93
N LEU A 12 -2.85 2.06 18.93
CA LEU A 12 -1.61 1.30 19.07
C LEU A 12 -0.91 1.13 17.72
N PHE A 13 -1.69 0.78 16.70
CA PHE A 13 -1.26 0.67 15.31
C PHE A 13 -2.43 0.90 14.35
N ASN A 14 -2.39 1.99 13.59
CA ASN A 14 -3.34 2.27 12.53
C ASN A 14 -2.57 2.34 11.20
N GLY A 15 -3.12 1.72 10.15
CA GLY A 15 -2.64 1.83 8.78
C GLY A 15 -3.68 2.56 7.95
N GLU A 16 -3.39 3.76 7.49
CA GLU A 16 -4.21 4.43 6.46
C GLU A 16 -3.73 3.98 5.09
N HIS A 17 -4.59 3.32 4.33
CA HIS A 17 -4.28 2.84 3.00
C HIS A 17 -4.98 3.73 1.99
N CYS A 18 -4.23 4.16 0.97
CA CYS A 18 -4.72 4.96 -0.13
C CYS A 18 -4.30 4.33 -1.46
N PHE A 19 -5.24 4.23 -2.38
CA PHE A 19 -4.97 3.92 -3.78
C PHE A 19 -5.40 5.07 -4.67
N THR A 20 -4.52 5.44 -5.59
CA THR A 20 -4.78 6.42 -6.64
C THR A 20 -4.53 5.76 -7.99
N ILE A 21 -5.43 6.01 -8.93
CA ILE A 21 -5.30 5.57 -10.33
C ILE A 21 -5.34 6.83 -11.17
N GLU A 22 -4.26 7.10 -11.87
CA GLU A 22 -4.12 8.27 -12.74
C GLU A 22 -3.98 7.80 -14.17
N ALA A 23 -4.67 8.44 -15.11
CA ALA A 23 -4.43 8.17 -16.53
C ALA A 23 -2.99 8.56 -16.86
N LEU A 24 -2.25 7.65 -17.49
CA LEU A 24 -0.89 7.92 -17.96
C LEU A 24 -0.92 8.30 -19.44
N ASP A 25 -1.66 7.53 -20.24
CA ASP A 25 -1.91 7.72 -21.67
C ASP A 25 -3.23 7.01 -22.06
N GLU A 26 -3.56 6.93 -23.35
CA GLU A 26 -4.81 6.32 -23.84
C GLU A 26 -4.94 4.81 -23.54
N LYS A 27 -3.85 4.12 -23.15
CA LYS A 27 -3.80 2.67 -22.95
C LYS A 27 -3.25 2.25 -21.59
N GLY A 28 -2.80 3.21 -20.78
CA GLY A 28 -2.09 2.95 -19.54
C GLY A 28 -2.59 3.84 -18.40
N VAL A 29 -2.58 3.26 -17.20
CA VAL A 29 -2.83 3.98 -15.95
C VAL A 29 -1.63 3.82 -15.02
N ARG A 30 -1.35 4.87 -14.26
CA ARG A 30 -0.46 4.80 -13.11
C ARG A 30 -1.28 4.43 -11.89
N PHE A 31 -1.01 3.24 -11.37
CA PHE A 31 -1.51 2.82 -10.06
C PHE A 31 -0.50 3.22 -8.99
N VAL A 32 -0.95 3.98 -7.98
CA VAL A 32 -0.14 4.36 -6.82
C VAL A 32 -0.81 3.82 -5.56
N GLN A 33 -0.07 3.00 -4.81
CA GLN A 33 -0.43 2.59 -3.46
C GLN A 33 0.40 3.41 -2.46
N HIS A 34 -0.28 3.91 -1.44
CA HIS A 34 0.32 4.60 -0.32
C HIS A 34 -0.25 4.06 0.98
N GLU A 35 0.62 3.83 1.97
CA GLU A 35 0.21 3.36 3.28
C GLU A 35 0.91 4.15 4.38
N ARG A 36 0.13 4.76 5.26
CA ARG A 36 0.63 5.56 6.38
C ARG A 36 0.33 4.85 7.69
N PHE A 37 1.39 4.44 8.36
CA PHE A 37 1.29 3.86 9.69
C PHE A 37 1.40 4.93 10.78
N THR A 38 0.48 4.89 11.74
CA THR A 38 0.47 5.77 12.93
C THR A 38 0.19 4.97 14.20
N GLY A 39 0.73 5.39 15.33
CA GLY A 39 0.51 4.73 16.62
C GLY A 39 1.79 4.55 17.43
N LEU A 40 1.62 4.18 18.69
CA LEU A 40 2.73 4.09 19.65
C LEU A 40 3.74 2.98 19.32
N LEU A 41 3.32 1.91 18.63
CA LEU A 41 4.17 0.78 18.29
C LEU A 41 4.91 0.94 16.94
N VAL A 42 4.53 1.92 16.13
CA VAL A 42 5.16 2.19 14.82
C VAL A 42 6.68 2.38 14.92
N PRO A 43 7.27 3.16 15.85
CA PRO A 43 8.73 3.31 15.91
C PRO A 43 9.46 2.00 16.21
N PHE A 44 8.84 1.08 16.97
CA PHE A 44 9.43 -0.23 17.27
C PHE A 44 9.37 -1.16 16.05
N MET A 45 8.36 -0.99 15.19
CA MET A 45 8.17 -1.79 13.99
C MET A 45 8.74 -1.12 12.72
N ALA A 46 9.21 0.12 12.81
CA ALA A 46 9.60 0.94 11.66
C ALA A 46 10.59 0.25 10.71
N LYS A 47 11.58 -0.48 11.25
CA LYS A 47 12.55 -1.23 10.45
C LYS A 47 11.92 -2.40 9.68
N SER A 48 10.98 -3.12 10.28
CA SER A 48 10.28 -4.23 9.61
C SER A 48 9.24 -3.69 8.63
N LEU A 49 8.57 -2.59 8.95
CA LEU A 49 7.66 -1.91 8.01
C LEU A 49 8.42 -1.42 6.77
N ASP A 50 9.56 -0.76 6.95
CA ASP A 50 10.36 -0.26 5.84
C ASP A 50 10.94 -1.38 4.97
N ARG A 51 11.22 -2.55 5.55
CA ARG A 51 11.82 -3.68 4.82
C ARG A 51 10.79 -4.67 4.30
N ASP A 52 10.06 -5.32 5.19
CA ASP A 52 9.18 -6.45 4.87
C ASP A 52 7.86 -5.96 4.29
N THR A 53 7.25 -4.94 4.90
CA THR A 53 5.97 -4.41 4.45
C THR A 53 6.12 -3.69 3.10
N LYS A 54 7.17 -2.86 2.94
CA LYS A 54 7.50 -2.26 1.64
C LYS A 54 7.72 -3.31 0.54
N ARG A 55 8.52 -4.34 0.81
CA ARG A 55 8.73 -5.44 -0.14
C ARG A 55 7.41 -6.11 -0.52
N GLY A 56 6.53 -6.35 0.47
CA GLY A 56 5.20 -6.91 0.21
C GLY A 56 4.35 -6.03 -0.71
N PHE A 57 4.40 -4.70 -0.55
CA PHE A 57 3.71 -3.77 -1.47
C PHE A 57 4.30 -3.77 -2.87
N GLU A 58 5.62 -3.81 -3.00
CA GLU A 58 6.30 -3.92 -4.30
C GLU A 58 5.92 -5.22 -5.02
N GLU A 59 5.90 -6.34 -4.30
CA GLU A 59 5.48 -7.64 -4.82
C GLU A 59 4.01 -7.65 -5.25
N MET A 60 3.12 -7.06 -4.44
CA MET A 60 1.70 -6.92 -4.76
C MET A 60 1.49 -6.05 -6.01
N ASN A 61 2.17 -4.90 -6.11
CA ASN A 61 2.08 -4.02 -7.26
C ASN A 61 2.56 -4.70 -8.54
N ARG A 62 3.66 -5.47 -8.47
CA ARG A 62 4.15 -6.25 -9.60
C ARG A 62 3.12 -7.31 -10.04
N ALA A 63 2.61 -8.09 -9.10
CA ALA A 63 1.60 -9.11 -9.39
C ALA A 63 0.30 -8.51 -9.95
N LEU A 64 -0.11 -7.34 -9.44
CA LEU A 64 -1.27 -6.61 -9.93
C LEU A 64 -1.06 -6.15 -11.38
N LYS A 65 0.09 -5.54 -11.68
CA LYS A 65 0.46 -5.12 -13.03
C LYS A 65 0.41 -6.31 -14.00
N GLU A 66 1.09 -7.40 -13.65
CA GLU A 66 1.09 -8.61 -14.48
C GLU A 66 -0.32 -9.15 -14.73
N ARG A 67 -1.18 -9.18 -13.71
CA ARG A 67 -2.55 -9.70 -13.87
C ARG A 67 -3.45 -8.78 -14.69
N ALA A 68 -3.32 -7.46 -14.50
CA ALA A 68 -4.10 -6.47 -15.24
C ALA A 68 -3.69 -6.43 -16.72
N GLU A 69 -2.39 -6.54 -17.01
CA GLU A 69 -1.87 -6.47 -18.38
C GLU A 69 -1.97 -7.81 -19.13
N ARG A 70 -2.07 -8.96 -18.44
CA ARG A 70 -2.33 -10.26 -19.10
C ARG A 70 -3.75 -10.43 -19.63
N ALA A 71 -4.70 -9.64 -19.14
CA ALA A 71 -6.11 -9.73 -19.53
C ALA A 71 -6.45 -8.93 -20.80
N TYR A 72 -5.44 -8.31 -21.44
CA TYR A 72 -5.52 -7.59 -22.70
C TYR A 72 -4.78 -8.36 -23.80
#